data_AF-A0A7X5JC85-F1
#
_entry.id   AF-A0A7X5JC85-F1
#
_cell.length_a   1.000
_cell.length_b   1.000
_cell.length_c   1.000
_cell.angle_alpha   90.00
_cell.angle_beta   90.00
_cell.angle_gamma   90.00
#
_symmetry.space_group_name_H-M   'P 1'
#
loop_
_entity.id
_entity.type
_entity.pdbx_description
1 polymer ?
#
loop_
_entity_poly.entity_id
_entity_poly.type
_entity_poly.pdbx_seq_one_letter_code
_entity_poly.pdbx_strand_id
1 'polypeptide(L)'
;LDPEFRAKYEHHHLVQMARMGAEYEATKQIRTRRLKNEPDGFYLNDGGRGYTCGICRRSHDGEDIWWRPDGLRCRDCWRNIQEGVIPVLNLDKEWWEEDHFTKFEVDYYYGVKTQSIKKLRREGILVGRDLKDENGYVYETVFLVSENQKFLKDHPRKER
;
A
#
# COMPACT_ATOMS: atom_id res chain seq x y z
N LEU A 1 7.10 -27.94 31.44
CA LEU A 1 5.99 -26.98 31.61
C LEU A 1 4.78 -27.79 32.03
N ASP A 2 4.19 -27.43 33.16
CA ASP A 2 3.00 -28.08 33.71
C ASP A 2 1.81 -27.97 32.72
N PRO A 3 1.13 -29.08 32.36
CA PRO A 3 -0.01 -29.07 31.45
C PRO A 3 -1.15 -28.14 31.87
N GLU A 4 -1.41 -28.03 33.18
CA GLU A 4 -2.50 -27.21 33.72
C GLU A 4 -2.19 -25.71 33.57
N PHE A 5 -0.94 -25.33 33.87
CA PHE A 5 -0.42 -23.99 33.57
C PHE A 5 -0.57 -23.66 32.08
N ARG A 6 -0.18 -24.56 31.17
CA ARG A 6 -0.27 -24.33 29.72
C ARG A 6 -1.71 -24.13 29.24
N ALA A 7 -2.65 -24.95 29.71
CA ALA A 7 -4.08 -24.83 29.36
C ALA A 7 -4.66 -23.47 29.78
N LYS A 8 -4.31 -22.96 30.98
CA LYS A 8 -4.76 -21.65 31.47
C LYS A 8 -4.31 -20.49 30.56
N TYR A 9 -3.07 -20.52 30.05
CA TYR A 9 -2.58 -19.48 29.13
C TYR A 9 -3.14 -19.65 27.71
N GLU A 10 -3.31 -20.89 27.22
CA GLU A 10 -3.94 -21.14 25.93
C GLU A 10 -5.36 -20.56 25.86
N HIS A 11 -6.18 -20.73 26.91
CA HIS A 11 -7.49 -20.08 27.00
C HIS A 11 -7.40 -18.54 27.03
N HIS A 12 -6.41 -17.98 27.72
CA HIS A 12 -6.20 -16.54 27.78
C HIS A 12 -5.82 -15.94 26.42
N HIS A 13 -4.94 -16.62 25.66
CA HIS A 13 -4.56 -16.20 24.32
C HIS A 13 -5.75 -16.25 23.35
N LEU A 14 -6.58 -17.30 23.40
CA LEU A 14 -7.77 -17.41 22.56
C LEU A 14 -8.79 -16.31 22.84
N VAL A 15 -9.02 -15.97 24.12
CA VAL A 15 -9.91 -14.86 24.50
C VAL A 15 -9.37 -13.52 24.01
N GLN A 16 -8.06 -13.27 24.15
CA GLN A 16 -7.42 -12.06 23.63
C GLN A 16 -7.55 -11.97 22.09
N MET A 17 -7.29 -13.07 21.38
CA MET A 17 -7.46 -13.13 19.92
C MET A 17 -8.90 -12.87 19.50
N ALA A 18 -9.88 -13.48 20.18
CA ALA A 18 -11.29 -13.25 19.90
C ALA A 18 -11.69 -11.79 20.11
N ARG A 19 -11.19 -11.15 21.17
CA ARG A 19 -11.42 -9.72 21.43
C ARG A 19 -10.81 -8.85 20.32
N MET A 20 -9.56 -9.09 19.95
CA MET A 20 -8.91 -8.34 18.85
C MET A 20 -9.65 -8.52 17.52
N GLY A 21 -10.12 -9.74 17.24
CA GLY A 21 -10.94 -10.03 16.05
C GLY A 21 -12.27 -9.27 16.07
N ALA A 22 -12.97 -9.26 17.21
CA ALA A 22 -14.22 -8.51 17.36
C ALA A 22 -14.02 -6.99 17.20
N GLU A 23 -12.96 -6.42 17.79
CA GLU A 23 -12.61 -5.00 17.64
C GLU A 23 -12.26 -4.64 16.19
N TYR A 24 -11.54 -5.52 15.49
CA TYR A 24 -11.22 -5.37 14.07
C TYR A 24 -12.49 -5.38 13.20
N GLU A 25 -13.37 -6.37 13.38
CA GLU A 25 -14.62 -6.48 12.62
C GLU A 25 -15.58 -5.32 12.90
N ALA A 26 -15.70 -4.89 14.16
CA ALA A 26 -16.50 -3.72 14.52
C ALA A 26 -15.99 -2.45 13.81
N THR A 27 -14.68 -2.22 13.82
CA THR A 27 -14.04 -1.09 13.13
C THR A 27 -14.28 -1.15 11.62
N LYS A 28 -14.10 -2.33 11.02
CA LYS A 28 -14.36 -2.55 9.59
C LYS A 28 -15.81 -2.25 9.23
N GLN A 29 -16.77 -2.71 10.01
CA GLN A 29 -18.20 -2.45 9.78
C GLN A 29 -18.55 -0.96 9.89
N ILE A 30 -18.01 -0.26 10.89
CA ILE A 30 -18.22 1.20 11.05
C ILE A 30 -17.71 1.93 9.81
N ARG A 31 -16.49 1.61 9.36
CA ARG A 31 -15.87 2.21 8.18
C ARG A 31 -16.67 1.91 6.91
N THR A 32 -17.11 0.67 6.71
CA THR A 32 -17.96 0.29 5.57
C THR A 32 -19.30 1.02 5.57
N ARG A 33 -19.92 1.26 6.73
CA ARG A 33 -21.16 2.06 6.82
C ARG A 33 -20.93 3.51 6.42
N ARG A 34 -19.80 4.10 6.82
CA ARG A 34 -19.41 5.48 6.49
C ARG A 34 -19.29 5.72 4.98
N LEU A 35 -18.84 4.71 4.23
CA LEU A 35 -18.76 4.78 2.76
C LEU A 35 -20.09 5.02 2.04
N LYS A 36 -21.23 4.75 2.68
CA LYS A 36 -22.54 5.09 2.09
C LYS A 36 -22.69 6.59 1.87
N ASN A 37 -22.06 7.40 2.72
CA ASN A 37 -22.07 8.86 2.65
C ASN A 37 -20.78 9.43 2.04
N GLU A 38 -19.67 8.69 2.16
CA GLU A 38 -18.34 9.07 1.66
C GLU A 38 -17.79 7.99 0.71
N PRO A 39 -18.35 7.86 -0.51
CA PRO A 39 -18.06 6.72 -1.41
C PRO A 39 -16.60 6.67 -1.88
N ASP A 40 -15.92 7.82 -1.95
CA ASP A 40 -14.52 7.92 -2.38
C ASP A 40 -13.52 7.59 -1.25
N GLY A 41 -14.00 7.34 -0.04
CA GLY A 41 -13.20 7.12 1.16
C GLY A 41 -13.15 8.34 2.08
N PHE A 42 -12.31 8.25 3.11
CA PHE A 42 -12.20 9.28 4.15
C PHE A 42 -10.90 9.16 4.96
N TYR A 43 -10.48 10.25 5.61
CA TYR A 43 -9.41 10.20 6.62
C TYR A 43 -9.87 9.46 7.87
N LEU A 44 -9.01 8.58 8.41
CA LEU A 44 -9.32 7.75 9.56
C LEU A 44 -9.63 8.60 10.80
N ASN A 45 -8.77 9.58 11.11
CA ASN A 45 -8.93 10.49 12.26
C ASN A 45 -9.28 9.76 13.57
N ASP A 46 -8.73 8.57 13.78
CA ASP A 46 -9.02 7.71 14.93
C ASP A 46 -7.95 7.81 16.03
N GLY A 47 -7.00 8.73 15.89
CA GLY A 47 -5.84 8.87 16.78
C GLY A 47 -4.85 7.71 16.71
N GLY A 48 -5.06 6.76 15.79
CA GLY A 48 -4.18 5.63 15.58
C GLY A 48 -2.85 6.07 14.94
N ARG A 49 -1.80 5.28 15.18
CA ARG A 49 -0.45 5.56 14.69
C ARG A 49 0.12 4.33 13.99
N GLY A 50 1.11 4.54 13.13
CA GLY A 50 1.84 3.44 12.51
C GLY A 50 1.11 2.77 11.35
N TYR A 51 0.18 3.47 10.71
CA TYR A 51 -0.50 2.96 9.52
C TYR A 51 0.43 3.01 8.31
N THR A 52 0.50 1.91 7.57
CA THR A 52 1.33 1.81 6.38
C THR A 52 0.53 2.16 5.13
N CYS A 53 1.00 3.15 4.37
CA CYS A 53 0.45 3.47 3.05
C CYS A 53 0.67 2.29 2.08
N GLY A 54 -0.37 1.87 1.36
CA GLY A 54 -0.28 0.76 0.41
C GLY A 54 0.55 1.06 -0.84
N ILE A 55 0.73 2.35 -1.17
CA ILE A 55 1.47 2.79 -2.37
C ILE A 55 2.95 2.99 -2.06
N CYS A 56 3.28 3.88 -1.12
CA CYS A 56 4.68 4.26 -0.84
C CYS A 56 5.28 3.58 0.40
N ARG A 57 4.51 2.73 1.10
CA ARG A 57 4.93 1.97 2.28
C ARG A 57 5.44 2.82 3.47
N ARG A 58 5.36 4.15 3.40
CA ARG A 58 5.64 5.04 4.53
C ARG A 58 4.59 4.88 5.64
N SER A 59 5.05 5.07 6.87
CA SER A 59 4.23 5.00 8.09
C SER A 59 3.66 6.38 8.41
N HIS A 60 2.37 6.45 8.74
CA HIS A 60 1.66 7.69 9.05
C HIS A 60 0.66 7.50 10.20
N ASP A 61 0.20 8.61 10.77
CA ASP A 61 -0.87 8.64 11.75
C ASP A 61 -2.25 8.67 11.05
N GLY A 62 -3.31 8.33 11.78
CA GLY A 62 -4.67 8.18 11.22
C GLY A 62 -5.22 9.45 10.58
N GLU A 63 -4.76 10.61 11.01
CA GLU A 63 -5.09 11.92 10.48
C GLU A 63 -4.59 12.11 9.04
N ASP A 64 -3.51 11.42 8.68
CA ASP A 64 -2.86 11.50 7.37
C ASP A 64 -3.10 10.26 6.50
N ILE A 65 -3.99 9.36 6.93
CA ILE A 65 -4.35 8.16 6.19
C ILE A 65 -5.77 8.26 5.66
N TRP A 66 -5.84 8.33 4.34
CA TRP A 66 -7.05 8.11 3.56
C TRP A 66 -7.37 6.63 3.49
N TRP A 67 -8.53 6.25 4.00
CA TRP A 67 -9.05 4.90 3.98
C TRP A 67 -10.05 4.71 2.84
N ARG A 68 -9.89 3.60 2.13
CA ARG A 68 -10.82 3.07 1.14
C ARG A 68 -10.90 1.54 1.28
N PRO A 69 -11.95 0.90 0.72
CA PRO A 69 -12.08 -0.57 0.72
C PRO A 69 -10.87 -1.31 0.17
N ASP A 70 -10.26 -0.76 -0.88
CA ASP A 70 -9.13 -1.34 -1.60
C ASP A 70 -7.80 -1.13 -0.86
N GLY A 71 -7.69 -0.17 0.06
CA GLY A 71 -6.50 -0.02 0.89
C GLY A 71 -6.22 1.39 1.41
N LEU A 72 -5.19 1.48 2.24
CA LEU A 72 -4.75 2.72 2.87
C LEU A 72 -3.87 3.55 1.94
N ARG A 73 -4.08 4.86 1.92
CA ARG A 73 -3.26 5.82 1.18
C ARG A 73 -2.88 6.96 2.11
N CYS A 74 -1.61 7.36 2.14
CA CYS A 74 -1.25 8.58 2.86
C CYS A 74 -1.75 9.82 2.12
N ARG A 75 -1.82 10.95 2.84
CA ARG A 75 -2.23 12.26 2.32
C ARG A 75 -1.52 12.61 1.01
N ASP A 76 -0.20 12.44 0.95
CA ASP A 76 0.57 12.74 -0.27
C ASP A 76 0.17 11.83 -1.44
N CYS A 77 0.05 10.52 -1.22
CA CYS A 77 -0.33 9.60 -2.30
C CYS A 77 -1.75 9.89 -2.79
N TRP A 78 -2.67 10.22 -1.88
CA TRP A 78 -4.02 10.61 -2.26
C TRP A 78 -4.03 11.92 -3.06
N ARG A 79 -3.27 12.93 -2.65
CA ARG A 79 -3.11 14.18 -3.41
C ARG A 79 -2.59 13.92 -4.83
N ASN A 80 -1.55 13.10 -4.98
CA ASN A 80 -1.01 12.77 -6.31
C ASN A 80 -2.04 12.05 -7.21
N ILE A 81 -2.96 11.28 -6.64
CA ILE A 81 -4.08 10.68 -7.37
C ILE A 81 -5.07 11.77 -7.80
N GLN A 82 -5.45 12.68 -6.89
CA GLN A 82 -6.37 13.77 -7.18
C GLN A 82 -5.83 14.74 -8.24
N GLU A 83 -4.51 14.94 -8.26
CA GLU A 83 -3.80 15.74 -9.26
C GLU A 83 -3.59 15.00 -10.60
N GLY A 84 -3.96 13.73 -10.68
CA GLY A 84 -3.84 12.92 -11.90
C GLY A 84 -2.42 12.48 -12.23
N VAL A 85 -1.48 12.54 -11.28
CA VAL A 85 -0.10 12.05 -11.46
C VAL A 85 -0.10 10.54 -11.69
N ILE A 86 -0.94 9.83 -10.93
CA ILE A 86 -1.24 8.40 -11.07
C ILE A 86 -2.76 8.19 -10.98
N PRO A 87 -3.30 7.12 -11.60
CA PRO A 87 -4.69 6.76 -11.40
C PRO A 87 -4.94 6.27 -9.97
N VAL A 88 -6.22 6.11 -9.61
CA VAL A 88 -6.60 5.33 -8.43
C VAL A 88 -6.14 3.89 -8.65
N LEU A 89 -5.18 3.44 -7.84
CA LEU A 89 -4.66 2.07 -7.87
C LEU A 89 -5.52 1.14 -7.02
N ASN A 90 -5.79 -0.08 -7.48
CA ASN A 90 -6.36 -1.11 -6.62
C ASN A 90 -5.27 -1.65 -5.71
N LEU A 91 -5.43 -1.46 -4.39
CA LEU A 91 -4.44 -1.87 -3.39
C LEU A 91 -4.83 -3.18 -2.70
N ASP A 92 -5.88 -3.87 -3.18
CA ASP A 92 -6.21 -5.18 -2.68
C ASP A 92 -5.06 -6.15 -2.96
N LYS A 93 -4.66 -6.88 -1.92
CA LYS A 93 -3.38 -7.60 -1.84
C LYS A 93 -3.25 -8.71 -2.88
N GLU A 94 -4.36 -9.18 -3.43
CA GLU A 94 -4.36 -10.23 -4.43
C GLU A 94 -3.92 -9.72 -5.83
N TRP A 95 -4.06 -8.41 -6.11
CA TRP A 95 -3.95 -7.87 -7.47
C TRP A 95 -3.06 -6.62 -7.62
N TRP A 96 -2.45 -6.12 -6.54
CA TRP A 96 -1.67 -4.87 -6.55
C TRP A 96 -0.54 -4.83 -7.59
N GLU A 97 0.07 -5.98 -7.92
CA GLU A 97 1.15 -6.11 -8.92
C GLU A 97 0.66 -6.08 -10.38
N GLU A 98 -0.65 -6.18 -10.63
CA GLU A 98 -1.23 -6.12 -11.98
C GLU A 98 -1.33 -4.68 -12.49
N ASP A 99 -1.57 -3.73 -11.58
CA ASP A 99 -1.75 -2.33 -11.94
C ASP A 99 -0.44 -1.55 -11.95
N HIS A 100 0.43 -1.83 -10.98
CA HIS A 100 1.63 -1.04 -10.76
C HIS A 100 2.74 -1.80 -10.02
N PHE A 101 3.94 -1.23 -10.11
CA PHE A 101 5.10 -1.66 -9.35
C PHE A 101 5.93 -0.44 -8.95
N THR A 102 6.75 -0.56 -7.90
CA THR A 102 7.63 0.52 -7.44
C THR A 102 9.08 0.20 -7.78
N LYS A 103 9.98 1.13 -7.46
CA LYS A 103 11.41 0.94 -7.62
C LYS A 103 11.93 -0.29 -6.86
N PHE A 104 11.32 -0.64 -5.73
CA PHE A 104 11.70 -1.82 -4.95
C PHE A 104 11.44 -3.11 -5.75
N GLU A 105 10.27 -3.24 -6.36
CA GLU A 105 9.91 -4.39 -7.19
C GLU A 105 10.81 -4.48 -8.43
N VAL A 106 11.15 -3.35 -9.05
CA VAL A 106 12.11 -3.31 -10.18
C VAL A 106 13.46 -3.93 -9.82
N ASP A 107 14.00 -3.60 -8.65
CA ASP A 107 15.27 -4.18 -8.20
C ASP A 107 15.12 -5.65 -7.80
N TYR A 108 14.12 -5.93 -6.95
CA TYR A 108 13.97 -7.23 -6.31
C TYR A 108 13.46 -8.31 -7.28
N TYR A 109 12.34 -8.04 -7.95
CA TYR A 109 11.65 -9.00 -8.83
C TYR A 109 12.18 -9.00 -10.25
N TYR A 110 12.63 -7.87 -10.78
CA TYR A 110 13.12 -7.76 -12.17
C TYR A 110 14.65 -7.70 -12.27
N GLY A 111 15.35 -7.63 -11.13
CA GLY A 111 16.81 -7.65 -11.09
C GLY A 111 17.49 -6.39 -11.61
N VAL A 112 16.75 -5.31 -11.82
CA VAL A 112 17.27 -4.08 -12.41
C VAL A 112 17.68 -3.12 -11.30
N LYS A 113 18.99 -2.99 -11.11
CA LYS A 113 19.56 -2.14 -10.06
C LYS A 113 19.25 -0.66 -10.28
N THR A 114 19.23 0.11 -9.18
CA THR A 114 18.92 1.55 -9.16
C THR A 114 19.62 2.37 -10.25
N GLN A 115 20.89 2.10 -10.57
CA GLN A 115 21.61 2.82 -11.63
C GLN A 115 21.01 2.55 -13.02
N SER A 116 20.69 1.28 -13.31
CA SER A 116 20.02 0.86 -14.54
C SER A 116 18.63 1.43 -14.64
N ILE A 117 17.86 1.50 -13.54
CA ILE A 117 16.54 2.15 -13.51
C ILE A 117 16.63 3.60 -14.03
N LYS A 118 17.60 4.38 -13.53
CA LYS A 118 17.80 5.77 -13.99
C LYS A 118 18.15 5.84 -15.48
N LYS A 119 18.96 4.90 -15.97
CA LYS A 119 19.33 4.82 -17.39
C LYS A 119 18.10 4.49 -18.25
N LEU A 120 17.35 3.44 -17.91
CA LEU A 120 16.15 3.02 -18.63
C LEU A 120 15.07 4.11 -18.66
N ARG A 121 14.93 4.89 -17.57
CA ARG A 121 14.05 6.06 -17.55
C ARG A 121 14.50 7.15 -18.53
N ARG A 122 15.80 7.47 -18.57
CA ARG A 122 16.35 8.45 -19.53
C ARG A 122 16.20 8.01 -20.98
N GLU A 123 16.26 6.70 -21.23
CA GLU A 123 16.07 6.10 -22.55
C GLU A 123 14.58 5.93 -22.94
N GLY A 124 13.65 6.25 -22.03
CA GLY A 124 12.21 6.11 -22.26
C GLY A 124 11.71 4.65 -22.30
N ILE A 125 12.55 3.69 -21.92
CA ILE A 125 12.18 2.27 -21.87
C ILE A 125 11.33 1.97 -20.64
N LEU A 126 11.63 2.66 -19.53
CA LEU A 126 10.90 2.55 -18.27
C LEU A 126 10.24 3.89 -17.95
N VAL A 127 8.91 3.91 -17.94
CA VAL A 127 8.08 5.09 -17.70
C VAL A 127 7.66 5.12 -16.24
N GLY A 128 8.22 6.06 -15.48
CA GLY A 128 7.94 6.24 -14.05
C GLY A 128 7.23 7.56 -13.76
N ARG A 129 6.21 7.50 -12.92
CA ARG A 129 5.42 8.61 -12.37
C ARG A 129 6.01 9.00 -11.01
N ASP A 130 6.62 10.18 -10.94
CA ASP A 130 7.26 10.68 -9.71
C ASP A 130 6.21 11.33 -8.79
N LEU A 131 6.00 10.74 -7.61
CA LEU A 131 5.07 11.23 -6.60
C LEU A 131 5.75 12.27 -5.73
N LYS A 132 5.09 13.41 -5.55
CA LYS A 132 5.64 14.56 -4.80
C LYS A 132 4.92 14.80 -3.48
N ASP A 133 5.69 15.14 -2.45
CA ASP A 133 5.14 15.61 -1.18
C ASP A 133 4.63 17.06 -1.30
N GLU A 134 4.10 17.60 -0.21
CA GLU A 134 3.55 18.97 -0.18
C GLU A 134 4.60 20.05 -0.46
N ASN A 135 5.87 19.74 -0.23
CA ASN A 135 7.01 20.62 -0.48
C ASN A 135 7.57 20.46 -1.91
N GLY A 136 7.00 19.55 -2.70
CA GLY A 136 7.42 19.26 -4.07
C GLY A 136 8.57 18.27 -4.20
N TYR A 137 9.04 17.66 -3.11
CA TYR A 137 10.08 16.64 -3.15
C TYR A 137 9.52 15.30 -3.63
N VAL A 138 10.25 14.65 -4.53
CA VAL A 138 9.91 13.30 -5.00
C VAL A 138 10.27 12.29 -3.92
N TYR A 139 9.27 11.64 -3.34
CA TYR A 139 9.47 10.63 -2.30
C TYR A 139 9.32 9.19 -2.80
N GLU A 140 8.61 8.99 -3.91
CA GLU A 140 8.37 7.67 -4.50
C GLU A 140 8.21 7.78 -6.03
N THR A 141 8.56 6.71 -6.74
CA THR A 141 8.27 6.56 -8.18
C THR A 141 7.42 5.32 -8.40
N VAL A 142 6.24 5.52 -8.99
CA VAL A 142 5.34 4.44 -9.40
C VAL A 142 5.50 4.16 -10.89
N PHE A 143 5.52 2.89 -11.26
CA PHE A 143 5.55 2.43 -12.64
C PHE A 143 4.24 1.71 -12.93
N LEU A 144 3.44 2.24 -13.85
CA LEU A 144 2.17 1.60 -14.23
C LEU A 144 2.45 0.46 -15.21
N VAL A 145 1.82 -0.69 -14.99
CA VAL A 145 2.00 -1.87 -15.85
C VAL A 145 1.58 -1.56 -17.28
N SER A 146 0.47 -0.83 -17.47
CA SER A 146 -0.03 -0.40 -18.78
C SER A 146 0.98 0.43 -19.59
N GLU A 147 1.85 1.19 -18.91
CA GLU A 147 2.86 2.06 -19.54
C GLU A 147 4.21 1.35 -19.76
N ASN A 148 4.41 0.18 -19.15
CA ASN A 148 5.71 -0.48 -19.07
C ASN A 148 5.72 -1.90 -19.66
N GLN A 149 4.76 -2.24 -20.52
CA GLN A 149 4.65 -3.56 -21.16
C GLN A 149 5.94 -4.00 -21.87
N LYS A 150 6.63 -3.06 -22.54
CA LYS A 150 7.90 -3.33 -23.20
C LYS A 150 8.99 -3.72 -22.19
N PHE A 151 9.13 -2.95 -21.12
CA PHE A 151 10.09 -3.23 -20.05
C PHE A 151 9.84 -4.63 -19.44
N LEU A 152 8.58 -4.95 -19.15
CA LEU A 152 8.18 -6.22 -18.54
C LEU A 152 8.45 -7.43 -19.45
N LYS A 153 8.37 -7.24 -20.77
CA LYS A 153 8.73 -8.29 -21.75
C LYS A 153 10.24 -8.53 -21.80
N ASP A 154 11.02 -7.45 -21.78
CA ASP A 154 12.49 -7.52 -21.89
C ASP A 154 13.14 -7.96 -20.56
N HIS A 155 12.47 -7.74 -19.44
CA HIS A 155 12.92 -8.10 -18.10
C HIS A 155 11.84 -8.98 -17.46
N PRO A 156 11.84 -10.29 -17.71
CA PRO A 156 10.90 -11.20 -17.07
C PRO A 156 11.14 -11.24 -15.56
N ARG A 157 10.06 -11.45 -14.81
CA ARG A 157 10.12 -11.61 -13.36
C ARG A 157 11.01 -12.80 -13.00
N LYS A 158 11.86 -12.64 -12.00
CA LYS A 158 12.63 -13.75 -11.42
C LYS A 158 11.66 -14.76 -10.80
N GLU A 159 11.85 -16.03 -11.14
CA GLU A 159 11.18 -17.13 -10.43
C GLU A 159 11.62 -17.13 -8.96
N ARG A 160 10.67 -17.41 -8.07
CA ARG A 160 10.85 -17.44 -6.62
C ARG A 160 11.63 -18.66 -6.16
#